data_AF-A0A174AP58-F1
#
_entry.id   AF-A0A174AP58-F1
#
_cell.length_a   1.000
_cell.length_b   1.000
_cell.length_c   1.000
_cell.angle_alpha   90.00
_cell.angle_beta   90.00
_cell.angle_gamma   90.00
#
_symmetry.space_group_name_H-M   'P 1'
#
loop_
_entity.id
_entity.type
_entity.pdbx_description
1 polymer ?
#
loop_
_entity_poly.entity_id
_entity_poly.type
_entity_poly.pdbx_seq_one_letter_code
_entity_poly.pdbx_strand_id
1 'polypeptide(L)'
;MRNENVSKENVTQVSGKLQKSVIEVQQKYGDILNLPHHVSETHPPMPIADRAAQFAPFAALTGYKEAIEETERLAEKKIEREYE
;
A
#
# COMPACT_ATOMS: atom_id res chain seq x y z
N MET A 1 2.74 -43.09 -17.90
CA MET A 1 3.56 -42.02 -18.49
C MET A 1 2.73 -40.74 -18.47
N ARG A 2 2.97 -39.82 -17.52
CA ARG A 2 2.20 -38.54 -17.43
C ARG A 2 2.93 -37.48 -18.25
N ASN A 3 2.18 -36.81 -19.12
CA ASN A 3 2.70 -35.92 -20.15
C ASN A 3 3.22 -34.60 -19.55
N GLU A 4 4.54 -34.43 -19.52
CA GLU A 4 5.20 -33.19 -19.07
C GLU A 4 5.03 -32.00 -20.05
N ASN A 5 4.46 -32.23 -21.23
CA ASN A 5 4.34 -31.20 -22.28
C ASN A 5 3.21 -30.18 -22.01
N VAL A 6 2.16 -30.55 -21.28
CA VAL A 6 0.99 -29.66 -21.04
C VAL A 6 1.36 -28.43 -20.19
N SER A 7 2.40 -28.51 -19.36
CA SER A 7 2.86 -27.39 -18.53
C SER A 7 3.68 -26.36 -19.32
N LYS A 8 4.56 -26.83 -20.23
CA LYS A 8 5.49 -25.96 -20.96
C LYS A 8 4.80 -25.12 -22.03
N GLU A 9 3.74 -25.64 -22.63
CA GLU A 9 2.95 -24.94 -23.65
C GLU A 9 2.13 -23.78 -23.04
N ASN A 10 1.58 -23.99 -21.84
CA ASN A 10 0.86 -22.95 -21.11
C ASN A 10 1.79 -21.81 -20.64
N VAL A 11 2.99 -22.13 -20.14
CA VAL A 11 3.99 -21.13 -19.74
C VAL A 11 4.48 -20.32 -20.94
N THR A 12 4.71 -20.98 -22.08
CA THR A 12 5.15 -20.31 -23.33
C THR A 12 4.08 -19.36 -23.85
N GLN A 13 2.80 -19.77 -23.82
CA GLN A 13 1.68 -18.91 -24.22
C GLN A 13 1.46 -17.73 -23.26
N VAL A 14 1.58 -17.94 -21.94
CA VAL A 14 1.47 -16.85 -20.94
C VAL A 14 2.62 -15.86 -21.08
N SER A 15 3.85 -16.34 -21.29
CA SER A 15 5.02 -15.50 -21.57
C SER A 15 4.82 -14.68 -22.85
N GLY A 16 4.32 -15.29 -23.92
CA GLY A 16 4.03 -14.58 -25.18
C GLY A 16 2.92 -13.52 -25.03
N LYS A 17 1.87 -13.81 -24.24
CA LYS A 17 0.81 -12.84 -23.91
C LYS A 17 1.35 -11.65 -23.11
N LEU A 18 2.20 -11.91 -22.13
CA LEU A 18 2.85 -10.87 -21.32
C LEU A 18 3.80 -10.01 -22.16
N GLN A 19 4.58 -10.63 -23.05
CA GLN A 19 5.44 -9.90 -23.99
C GLN A 19 4.62 -9.01 -24.92
N LYS A 20 3.51 -9.52 -25.45
CA LYS A 20 2.61 -8.73 -26.31
C LYS A 20 2.00 -7.54 -25.56
N SER A 21 1.54 -7.73 -24.32
CA SER A 21 0.98 -6.63 -23.52
C SER A 21 2.03 -5.58 -23.15
N VAL A 22 3.27 -6.00 -22.85
CA VAL A 22 4.37 -5.06 -22.58
C VAL A 22 4.69 -4.23 -23.82
N ILE A 23 4.76 -4.85 -25.00
CA ILE A 23 5.00 -4.14 -26.26
C ILE A 23 3.86 -3.16 -26.56
N GLU A 24 2.61 -3.56 -26.36
CA GLU A 24 1.44 -2.71 -26.57
C GLU A 24 1.47 -1.47 -25.65
N VAL A 25 1.77 -1.68 -24.37
CA VAL A 25 1.92 -0.59 -23.38
C VAL A 25 3.06 0.34 -23.76
N GLN A 26 4.21 -0.21 -24.20
CA GLN A 26 5.36 0.59 -24.62
C GLN A 26 5.08 1.38 -25.90
N GLN A 27 4.33 0.82 -26.86
CA GLN A 27 3.94 1.53 -28.08
C GLN A 27 2.96 2.67 -27.80
N LYS A 28 2.04 2.47 -26.85
CA LYS A 28 0.97 3.43 -26.56
C LYS A 28 1.37 4.53 -25.58
N TYR A 29 2.24 4.23 -24.64
CA TYR A 29 2.58 5.11 -23.52
C TYR A 29 4.10 5.26 -23.29
N GLY A 30 4.96 4.66 -24.13
CA GLY A 30 6.42 4.66 -23.96
C GLY A 30 7.07 6.04 -23.88
N ASP A 31 6.45 7.03 -24.52
CA ASP A 31 6.85 8.43 -24.53
C ASP A 31 6.59 9.15 -23.20
N ILE A 32 5.60 8.69 -22.42
CA ILE A 32 5.23 9.29 -21.12
C ILE A 32 5.59 8.43 -19.90
N LEU A 33 5.88 7.14 -20.10
CA LEU A 33 6.09 6.17 -19.02
C LEU A 33 7.22 6.53 -18.05
N ASN A 34 8.28 7.17 -18.56
CA ASN A 34 9.47 7.53 -17.78
C ASN A 34 9.58 9.04 -17.50
N LEU A 35 8.50 9.80 -17.69
CA LEU A 35 8.51 11.21 -17.36
C LEU A 35 8.62 11.40 -15.84
N PRO A 36 9.36 12.43 -15.38
CA PRO A 36 9.41 12.75 -13.96
C PRO A 36 8.01 13.04 -13.44
N HIS A 37 7.71 12.58 -12.23
CA HIS A 37 6.45 12.89 -11.59
C HIS A 37 6.39 14.40 -11.30
N HIS A 38 5.33 15.05 -11.75
CA HIS A 38 5.12 16.46 -11.46
C HIS A 38 5.02 16.69 -9.95
N VAL A 39 5.79 17.64 -9.45
CA VAL A 39 5.68 18.19 -8.10
C VAL A 39 5.33 19.66 -8.25
N SER A 40 4.27 20.10 -7.57
CA SER A 40 3.88 21.50 -7.59
C SER A 40 4.94 22.37 -6.92
N GLU A 41 5.34 23.44 -7.58
CA GLU A 41 6.26 24.43 -7.03
C GLU A 41 5.58 25.34 -5.99
N THR A 42 4.26 25.53 -6.12
CA THR A 42 3.49 26.49 -5.33
C THR A 42 2.70 25.83 -4.19
N HIS A 43 2.28 24.57 -4.37
CA HIS A 43 1.43 23.87 -3.42
C HIS A 43 2.18 22.67 -2.82
N PRO A 44 2.57 22.73 -1.55
CA PRO A 44 3.24 21.60 -0.91
C PRO A 44 2.30 20.38 -0.86
N PRO A 45 2.83 19.15 -0.99
CA PRO A 45 2.05 17.95 -0.80
C PRO A 45 1.45 17.88 0.61
N MET A 46 0.23 17.36 0.73
CA MET A 46 -0.42 17.13 2.01
C MET A 46 0.43 16.17 2.88
N PRO A 47 0.72 16.52 4.15
CA PRO A 47 1.40 15.64 5.10
C PRO A 47 0.71 14.27 5.24
N ILE A 48 1.47 13.23 5.60
CA ILE A 48 0.94 11.86 5.77
C ILE A 48 -0.13 11.80 6.87
N ALA A 49 0.06 12.52 7.97
CA ALA A 49 -0.91 12.59 9.07
C ALA A 49 -2.27 13.15 8.60
N ASP A 50 -2.24 14.24 7.83
CA ASP A 50 -3.45 14.86 7.29
C ASP A 50 -4.12 13.96 6.25
N ARG A 51 -3.34 13.21 5.47
CA ARG A 51 -3.88 12.14 4.59
C ARG A 51 -4.61 11.06 5.39
N ALA A 52 -4.08 10.68 6.55
CA ALA A 52 -4.73 9.67 7.41
C ALA A 52 -6.07 10.14 7.96
N ALA A 53 -6.23 11.44 8.22
CA ALA A 53 -7.48 12.01 8.71
C ALA A 53 -8.67 11.80 7.75
N GLN A 54 -8.44 11.61 6.45
CA GLN A 54 -9.50 11.26 5.49
C GLN A 54 -10.21 9.93 5.84
N PHE A 55 -9.49 9.02 6.52
CA PHE A 55 -10.01 7.75 6.97
C PHE A 55 -10.61 7.81 8.39
N ALA A 56 -10.60 8.98 9.05
CA ALA A 56 -11.16 9.15 10.39
C ALA A 56 -12.63 8.68 10.54
N PRO A 57 -13.53 8.85 9.54
CA PRO A 57 -14.90 8.33 9.61
C PRO A 57 -15.00 6.81 9.78
N PHE A 58 -13.93 6.08 9.43
CA PHE A 58 -13.87 4.62 9.53
C PHE A 58 -13.01 4.16 10.71
N ALA A 59 -12.71 5.04 11.66
CA ALA A 59 -12.00 4.65 12.87
C ALA A 59 -12.84 3.62 13.64
N ALA A 60 -12.26 2.45 13.90
CA ALA A 60 -12.95 1.34 14.55
C ALA A 60 -13.43 1.65 15.99
N LEU A 61 -12.87 2.70 16.60
CA LEU A 61 -13.04 3.05 18.02
C LEU A 61 -13.56 4.48 18.18
N THR A 62 -14.40 4.97 17.28
CA THR A 62 -15.05 6.28 17.46
C THR A 62 -15.77 6.33 18.81
N GLY A 63 -15.44 7.35 19.64
CA GLY A 63 -16.01 7.52 20.99
C GLY A 63 -15.31 6.76 22.13
N TYR A 64 -14.31 5.90 21.86
CA TYR A 64 -13.58 5.16 22.91
C TYR A 64 -12.23 5.78 23.29
N LYS A 65 -11.92 6.99 22.79
CA LYS A 65 -10.63 7.65 23.00
C LYS A 65 -10.29 7.78 24.49
N GLU A 66 -11.24 8.22 25.31
CA GLU A 66 -11.06 8.36 26.76
C GLU A 66 -10.78 7.02 27.45
N ALA A 67 -11.41 5.93 27.00
CA ALA A 67 -11.20 4.60 27.56
C ALA A 67 -9.81 4.04 27.20
N ILE A 68 -9.30 4.36 26.00
CA ILE A 68 -7.94 3.99 25.57
C ILE A 68 -6.92 4.77 26.41
N GLU A 69 -7.09 6.09 26.53
CA GLU A 69 -6.19 6.95 27.33
C GLU A 69 -6.14 6.53 28.80
N GLU A 70 -7.27 6.19 29.42
CA GLU A 70 -7.28 5.68 30.80
C GLU A 70 -6.61 4.31 30.93
N THR A 71 -6.75 3.45 29.92
CA THR A 71 -6.07 2.14 29.90
C THR A 71 -4.54 2.32 29.77
N GLU A 72 -4.09 3.24 28.93
CA GLU A 72 -2.67 3.60 28.78
C GLU A 72 -2.08 4.10 30.10
N ARG A 73 -2.74 5.05 30.75
CA ARG A 73 -2.32 5.59 32.06
C ARG A 73 -2.20 4.50 33.13
N LEU A 74 -3.17 3.59 33.20
CA LEU A 74 -3.14 2.48 34.15
C LEU A 74 -2.01 1.48 33.83
N ALA A 75 -1.74 1.24 32.55
CA ALA A 75 -0.65 0.38 32.11
C ALA A 75 0.72 0.99 32.47
N GLU A 76 0.94 2.27 32.19
CA GLU A 76 2.18 2.98 32.57
C GLU A 76 2.43 2.92 34.08
N LYS A 77 1.40 3.21 34.89
CA LYS A 77 1.50 3.12 36.36
C LYS A 77 1.80 1.71 36.86
N LYS A 78 1.32 0.68 36.14
CA LYS A 78 1.59 -0.72 36.48
C LYS A 78 3.03 -1.10 36.14
N ILE A 79 3.51 -0.69 34.97
CA ILE A 79 4.89 -0.87 34.53
C ILE A 79 5.83 -0.22 35.54
N GLU A 80 5.62 1.05 35.90
CA GLU A 80 6.48 1.77 36.86
C GLU A 80 6.57 1.06 38.22
N ARG A 81 5.44 0.56 38.74
CA ARG A 81 5.41 -0.22 40.00
C ARG A 81 6.13 -1.57 39.90
N GLU A 82 6.16 -2.19 38.72
CA GLU A 82 6.82 -3.49 38.50
C GLU A 82 8.35 -3.36 38.43
N TYR A 83 8.87 -2.15 38.23
CA TYR A 83 10.29 -1.82 38.24
C TYR A 83 10.77 -1.17 39.56
N GLU A 84 9.90 -1.04 40.56
CA GLU A 84 10.25 -0.75 41.97
C GLU A 84 10.39 -2.05 42.78
#